data_AF-A0A2D8FAR0-F1
#
_entry.id   AF-A0A2D8FAR0-F1
#
_cell.length_a   1.000
_cell.length_b   1.000
_cell.length_c   1.000
_cell.angle_alpha   90.00
_cell.angle_beta   90.00
_cell.angle_gamma   90.00
#
_symmetry.space_group_name_H-M   'P 1'
#
loop_
_entity.id
_entity.type
_entity.pdbx_description
1 polymer ?
#
loop_
_entity_poly.entity_id
_entity_poly.type
_entity_poly.pdbx_seq_one_letter_code
_entity_poly.pdbx_strand_id
1 'polypeptide(L)' 'ESLELCAARTLPYLDGTLVPAIEAGRNLFVAAHGNSLRSVVMAIEGLSEDEVLSLEIPTGVPRVYAREDGAWRRVEL' A
#
# COMPACT_ATOMS: atom_id res chain seq x y z
N GLU A 1 10.63 6.82 13.26
CA GLU A 1 10.85 7.19 11.85
C GLU A 1 9.62 7.93 11.35
N SER A 2 9.78 8.98 10.54
CA SER A 2 8.65 9.72 9.93
C SER A 2 7.97 8.89 8.83
N LEU A 3 6.77 9.29 8.41
CA LEU A 3 6.10 8.67 7.27
C LEU A 3 6.92 8.83 5.98
N GLU A 4 7.49 10.01 5.77
CA GLU A 4 8.34 10.35 4.63
C GLU A 4 9.56 9.42 4.50
N LEU A 5 10.34 9.26 5.58
CA LEU A 5 11.49 8.36 5.58
C LEU A 5 11.08 6.90 5.32
N CYS A 6 9.93 6.49 5.85
CA CYS A 6 9.38 5.17 5.55
C CYS A 6 8.96 5.04 4.08
N ALA A 7 8.32 6.06 3.50
CA ALA A 7 7.92 6.05 2.09
C ALA A 7 9.12 5.93 1.16
N ALA A 8 10.21 6.65 1.46
CA ALA A 8 11.45 6.61 0.67
C ALA A 8 12.04 5.20 0.51
N ARG A 9 11.80 4.30 1.48
CA ARG A 9 12.23 2.89 1.39
C ARG A 9 11.12 1.92 0.99
N THR A 10 9.86 2.22 1.28
CA THR A 10 8.75 1.31 1.02
C THR A 10 8.22 1.41 -0.42
N LEU A 11 8.17 2.61 -1.00
CA LEU A 11 7.69 2.81 -2.36
C LEU A 11 8.57 2.13 -3.43
N PRO A 12 9.91 2.16 -3.35
CA PRO A 12 10.75 1.39 -4.28
C PRO A 12 10.49 -0.12 -4.23
N TYR A 13 10.11 -0.66 -3.06
CA TYR A 13 9.77 -2.07 -2.92
C TYR A 13 8.38 -2.39 -3.49
N LEU A 14 7.43 -1.47 -3.35
CA LEU A 14 6.12 -1.57 -4.01
C LEU A 14 6.31 -1.68 -5.53
N ASP A 15 7.00 -0.74 -6.15
CA ASP A 15 7.13 -0.67 -7.61
C ASP A 15 8.11 -1.70 -8.18
N GLY A 16 9.21 -1.97 -7.47
CA GLY A 16 10.27 -2.86 -7.95
C GLY A 16 10.06 -4.34 -7.63
N THR A 17 9.12 -4.69 -6.74
CA THR A 17 8.93 -6.08 -6.30
C THR A 17 7.47 -6.49 -6.23
N LEU A 18 6.62 -5.72 -5.56
CA LEU A 18 5.22 -6.11 -5.37
C LEU A 18 4.42 -5.99 -6.67
N VAL A 19 4.53 -4.86 -7.37
CA VAL A 19 3.80 -4.61 -8.63
C VAL A 19 4.17 -5.65 -9.71
N PRO A 20 5.45 -5.93 -10.01
CA PRO A 20 5.81 -6.96 -10.99
C PRO A 20 5.31 -8.36 -10.61
N ALA A 21 5.30 -8.68 -9.31
CA ALA A 21 4.79 -9.96 -8.84
C ALA A 21 3.26 -10.07 -9.02
N ILE A 22 2.51 -8.99 -8.79
CA ILE A 22 1.06 -8.93 -9.05
C ILE A 22 0.78 -9.05 -10.55
N GLU A 23 1.53 -8.33 -11.39
CA GLU A 23 1.41 -8.39 -12.85
C GLU A 23 1.76 -9.77 -13.43
N ALA A 24 2.62 -10.52 -12.75
CA ALA A 24 2.88 -11.94 -13.04
C ALA A 24 1.75 -12.89 -12.58
N GLY A 25 0.61 -12.36 -12.14
CA GLY A 25 -0.57 -13.12 -11.72
C GLY A 25 -0.51 -13.67 -10.29
N ARG A 26 0.40 -13.18 -9.44
CA ARG A 26 0.51 -13.65 -8.05
C ARG A 26 -0.42 -12.88 -7.12
N ASN A 27 -1.11 -13.62 -6.25
CA ASN A 27 -1.77 -13.04 -5.09
C ASN A 27 -0.75 -12.86 -3.95
N LEU A 28 -0.67 -11.65 -3.40
CA LEU A 28 0.30 -11.31 -2.36
C LEU A 28 -0.41 -11.01 -1.03
N PHE A 29 0.20 -11.46 0.07
CA PHE A 29 -0.17 -11.06 1.42
C PHE A 29 0.98 -10.23 2.02
N VAL A 30 0.69 -9.00 2.41
CA VAL A 30 1.69 -8.06 2.97
C VAL A 30 1.35 -7.80 4.43
N ALA A 31 2.24 -8.24 5.33
CA ALA A 31 2.16 -7.94 6.75
C ALA A 31 3.29 -6.97 7.13
N ALA A 32 2.93 -5.82 7.70
CA ALA A 32 3.88 -4.78 8.09
C ALA A 32 3.31 -3.93 9.25
N HIS A 33 3.94 -2.79 9.53
CA HIS A 33 3.54 -1.85 10.58
C HIS A 33 2.88 -0.59 10.00
N GLY A 34 2.28 0.23 10.89
CA GLY A 34 1.47 1.40 10.53
C GLY A 34 2.07 2.31 9.46
N ASN A 35 3.29 2.86 9.66
CA ASN A 35 3.87 3.80 8.69
C ASN A 35 4.20 3.16 7.34
N SER A 36 4.68 1.91 7.33
CA SER A 36 4.94 1.17 6.09
C SER A 36 3.64 0.87 5.34
N LEU A 37 2.58 0.50 6.04
CA LEU A 37 1.28 0.26 5.43
C LEU A 37 0.66 1.57 4.93
N ARG A 38 0.75 2.65 5.72
CA ARG A 38 0.26 3.97 5.32
C ARG A 38 0.98 4.50 4.08
N SER A 39 2.31 4.35 3.97
CA SER A 39 3.04 4.80 2.78
C SER A 39 2.62 4.04 1.53
N VAL A 40 2.42 2.73 1.62
CA VAL A 40 1.86 1.93 0.52
C VAL A 40 0.44 2.39 0.18
N VAL A 41 -0.44 2.52 1.18
CA VAL A 41 -1.84 2.93 0.95
C VAL A 41 -1.92 4.32 0.34
N MET A 42 -1.10 5.26 0.81
CA MET A 42 -0.99 6.60 0.25
C MET A 42 -0.68 6.56 -1.24
N ALA A 43 0.30 5.76 -1.67
CA ALA A 43 0.68 5.65 -3.07
C ALA A 43 -0.38 4.97 -3.94
N ILE A 44 -1.02 3.89 -3.46
CA ILE A 44 -1.99 3.14 -4.26
C ILE A 44 -3.38 3.78 -4.30
N GLU A 45 -3.80 4.48 -3.25
CA GLU A 45 -5.07 5.23 -3.20
C GLU A 45 -4.90 6.69 -3.67
N GLY A 46 -3.67 7.15 -3.92
CA GLY A 46 -3.38 8.51 -4.40
C GLY A 46 -3.69 9.60 -3.36
N LEU A 47 -3.47 9.30 -2.07
CA LEU A 47 -3.78 10.20 -0.96
C LEU A 47 -2.76 11.33 -0.85
N SER A 48 -3.23 12.52 -0.49
CA SER A 48 -2.39 13.62 -0.04
C SER A 48 -1.76 13.35 1.34
N GLU A 49 -0.78 14.17 1.72
CA GLU A 49 -0.13 14.09 3.04
C GLU A 49 -1.14 14.24 4.20
N ASP A 50 -2.08 15.18 4.08
CA ASP A 50 -3.09 15.42 5.12
C ASP A 50 -4.07 14.24 5.25
N GLU A 51 -4.45 13.63 4.12
CA GLU A 51 -5.32 12.45 4.09
C GLU A 51 -4.64 11.23 4.71
N VAL A 52 -3.37 10.97 4.39
CA VAL A 52 -2.65 9.82 4.97
C VAL A 52 -2.36 10.01 6.46
N LEU A 53 -2.14 11.24 6.93
CA LEU A 53 -1.98 11.53 8.36
C LEU A 53 -3.27 11.24 9.14
N SER A 54 -4.42 11.46 8.49
CA SER A 54 -5.75 11.15 9.04
C SER A 54 -6.15 9.67 8.85
N LEU A 55 -5.38 8.89 8.09
CA LEU A 55 -5.69 7.50 7.78
C LEU A 55 -5.43 6.58 8.98
N GLU A 56 -6.50 5.95 9.46
CA GLU A 56 -6.42 4.84 10.41
C GLU A 56 -6.50 3.49 9.69
N ILE A 57 -5.52 2.63 9.96
CA ILE A 57 -5.51 1.24 9.51
C ILE A 57 -5.71 0.37 10.75
N PRO A 58 -6.89 -0.25 10.93
CA PRO A 58 -7.16 -1.07 12.11
C PRO A 58 -6.23 -2.28 12.17
N THR A 59 -5.72 -2.58 13.37
CA THR A 59 -4.88 -3.74 13.61
C THR A 59 -5.67 -5.04 13.43
N GLY A 60 -5.11 -5.99 12.68
CA GLY A 60 -5.69 -7.32 12.52
C GLY A 60 -6.89 -7.39 11.57
N VAL A 61 -7.21 -6.30 10.86
CA VAL A 61 -8.27 -6.28 9.84
C VAL A 61 -7.62 -6.22 8.46
N PRO A 62 -7.82 -7.24 7.61
CA PRO A 62 -7.28 -7.22 6.25
C PRO A 62 -7.84 -6.06 5.41
N ARG A 63 -6.96 -5.40 4.63
CA ARG A 63 -7.36 -4.49 3.55
C ARG A 63 -6.97 -5.13 2.23
N VAL A 64 -7.95 -5.31 1.34
CA VAL A 64 -7.76 -6.03 0.07
C VAL A 64 -7.81 -5.04 -1.09
N TYR A 65 -6.87 -5.21 -2.02
CA TYR A 65 -6.76 -4.41 -3.23
C TYR A 65 -6.60 -5.33 -4.44
N ALA A 66 -7.26 -4.97 -5.53
CA ALA A 66 -7.04 -5.52 -6.86
C ALA A 66 -6.27 -4.50 -7.70
N ARG A 67 -5.44 -4.99 -8.62
CA ARG A 67 -4.75 -4.17 -9.61
C ARG A 67 -5.15 -4.66 -11.00
N GLU A 68 -5.76 -3.78 -11.78
CA GLU A 68 -6.27 -4.07 -13.13
C GLU A 68 -5.87 -2.91 -14.04
N ASP A 69 -5.29 -3.20 -15.21
CA ASP A 69 -4.85 -2.20 -16.20
C ASP A 69 -4.02 -1.04 -15.63
N GLY A 70 -3.18 -1.35 -14.64
CA GLY A 70 -2.33 -0.35 -14.00
C GLY A 70 -3.04 0.54 -12.97
N ALA A 71 -4.33 0.33 -12.71
CA ALA A 71 -5.11 1.01 -11.69
C ALA A 71 -5.31 0.12 -10.45
N TRP A 72 -5.37 0.75 -9.27
CA TRP A 72 -5.68 0.08 -8.01
C TRP A 72 -7.16 0.24 -7.67
N ARG A 73 -7.79 -0.83 -7.18
CA ARG A 73 -9.17 -0.81 -6.70
C ARG A 73 -9.24 -1.49 -5.33
N ARG A 74 -9.82 -0.80 -4.35
CA ARG A 74 -10.13 -1.43 -3.06
C ARG A 74 -11.27 -2.42 -3.22
N VAL A 75 -11.13 -3.60 -2.64
CA VAL A 75 -12.14 -4.67 -2.67
C VAL A 75 -12.66 -4.88 -1.25
N GLU A 76 -13.97 -4.93 -1.10
CA GLU A 76 -14.62 -5.32 0.15
C GLU A 76 -14.70 -6.85 0.22
N LEU A 77 -14.40 -7.40 1.40
CA LEU A 77 -14.53 -8.82 1.70
C LEU A 77 -15.93 -9.14 2.20
#